data_AF-A0A969JK47-F1
#
_entry.id   AF-A0A969JK47-F1
#
_cell.length_a   1.000
_cell.length_b   1.000
_cell.length_c   1.000
_cell.angle_alpha   90.00
_cell.angle_beta   90.00
_cell.angle_gamma   90.00
#
_symmetry.space_group_name_H-M   'P 1'
#
loop_
_entity.id
_entity.type
_entity.pdbx_description
1 polymer ?
#
loop_
_entity_poly.entity_id
_entity_poly.type
_entity_poly.pdbx_seq_one_letter_code
_entity_poly.pdbx_strand_id
1 'polypeptide(L)'
;MSTDITYTAITFAPVQGFIEKSRKLRDLYGSSYLLSLLAKIICDNAQWTSNCTVISPGNPDVTQGLPNSIVIKGYLPESQAKTCFNAAWKCIVMCCKQWLETYVTEDHCWERNWHQWINNAWEFFWVSHTVSSTVTTSEAIKQLRQKLNEHKRSRAWTGVNWCGESSSLSGADAIVISKMDTDQAPNNLQQLSRKQIKDFYELLSFKLGDQFIEVSRLQFNELKRSERAKEYGSAFLDPREQLNIPELVKRLITHRDVVENHLLPQLPKALISALRSENAAVVSDAITSDVVSNAITSDIQQLLDQLTGDLSPASFKDLNRLAKDNSDASQPLWTGWFMGDGDSAGSYMQTLSSDNALTQFSQQMRDWGKELKENSRRYLPGEGRMIYAGGDDFLGVLYDPNQPLPAIKCLNWFKTFKREIWNGIGREKPITPSVGFVWVSPQVPQRDVLQHCRAAEESAKHKGKDRIACRIVFGNGNYLEWVCPWWVLEDHKLLDDASDSLWNHFYADVCTLEARHAFDGNQCNIAKALFKTYFGTDNELLDDQQNWWNTYQPPSNGIEDVVDKGGLLGNRKNYLNPQGELNHHKINKALNEWVINLAKVGFRLCLTA
;
A
#
# COMPACT_ATOMS: atom_id res chain seq x y z
N MET A 1 12.90 34.82 29.00
CA MET A 1 12.68 33.40 29.36
C MET A 1 12.34 32.68 28.07
N SER A 2 13.21 31.81 27.56
CA SER A 2 12.89 30.97 26.40
C SER A 2 11.76 30.02 26.82
N THR A 3 10.64 30.02 26.11
CA THR A 3 9.60 29.02 26.30
C THR A 3 10.01 27.77 25.54
N ASP A 4 10.47 26.74 26.23
CA ASP A 4 10.82 25.48 25.60
C ASP A 4 9.57 24.84 24.97
N ILE A 5 9.72 24.27 23.78
CA ILE A 5 8.66 23.63 23.01
C ILE A 5 8.93 22.13 22.97
N THR A 6 7.93 21.35 23.31
CA THR A 6 7.99 19.88 23.23
C THR A 6 7.33 19.39 21.96
N TYR A 7 7.97 18.42 21.31
CA TYR A 7 7.39 17.66 20.21
C TYR A 7 7.31 16.19 20.59
N THR A 8 6.26 15.52 20.11
CA THR A 8 6.05 14.08 20.28
C THR A 8 5.95 13.42 18.92
N ALA A 9 6.65 12.29 18.72
CA ALA A 9 6.52 11.47 17.53
C ALA A 9 6.08 10.05 17.89
N ILE A 10 5.12 9.53 17.14
CA ILE A 10 4.50 8.24 17.35
C ILE A 10 4.46 7.47 16.04
N THR A 11 4.72 6.17 16.10
CA THR A 11 4.60 5.27 14.95
C THR A 11 4.43 3.85 15.43
N PHE A 12 3.84 2.99 14.59
CA PHE A 12 3.60 1.59 14.92
C PHE A 12 3.98 0.68 13.74
N ALA A 13 4.26 -0.58 14.05
CA ALA A 13 4.71 -1.61 13.10
C ALA A 13 4.12 -2.98 13.48
N PRO A 14 4.04 -3.95 12.55
CA PRO A 14 4.46 -3.90 11.15
C PRO A 14 3.41 -3.26 10.23
N VAL A 15 3.82 -2.37 9.32
CA VAL A 15 2.91 -1.80 8.30
C VAL A 15 2.95 -2.61 7.01
N GLN A 16 4.12 -2.68 6.39
CA GLN A 16 4.30 -3.39 5.13
C GLN A 16 3.97 -4.88 5.25
N GLY A 17 4.53 -5.56 6.27
CA GLY A 17 4.24 -6.97 6.54
C GLY A 17 2.76 -7.25 6.83
N PHE A 18 2.02 -6.26 7.36
CA PHE A 18 0.58 -6.37 7.56
C PHE A 18 -0.16 -6.24 6.23
N ILE A 19 0.16 -5.26 5.38
CA ILE A 19 -0.45 -5.11 4.04
C ILE A 19 -0.12 -6.32 3.15
N GLU A 20 1.10 -6.85 3.25
CA GLU A 20 1.65 -7.97 2.46
C GLU A 20 0.90 -9.27 2.57
N LYS A 21 0.41 -9.60 3.78
CA LYS A 21 -0.36 -10.79 4.04
C LYS A 21 -1.80 -10.59 3.55
N SER A 22 -1.95 -10.44 2.22
CA SER A 22 -3.20 -10.18 1.50
C SER A 22 -3.24 -10.95 0.18
N ARG A 23 -4.30 -11.72 -0.08
CA ARG A 23 -4.49 -12.45 -1.35
C ARG A 23 -5.59 -11.85 -2.22
N LYS A 24 -6.54 -11.12 -1.63
CA LYS A 24 -7.61 -10.43 -2.34
C LYS A 24 -7.45 -8.92 -2.23
N LEU A 25 -8.05 -8.19 -3.16
CA LEU A 25 -8.18 -6.74 -3.07
C LEU A 25 -8.83 -6.31 -1.74
N ARG A 26 -9.78 -7.11 -1.28
CA ARG A 26 -10.45 -6.93 0.01
C ARG A 26 -9.49 -7.00 1.19
N ASP A 27 -8.49 -7.88 1.17
CA ASP A 27 -7.49 -8.01 2.25
C ASP A 27 -6.56 -6.79 2.31
N LEU A 28 -6.12 -6.31 1.13
CA LEU A 28 -5.33 -5.09 1.00
C LEU A 28 -6.10 -3.89 1.53
N TYR A 29 -7.37 -3.80 1.13
CA TYR A 29 -8.25 -2.75 1.60
C TYR A 29 -8.42 -2.82 3.12
N GLY A 30 -8.81 -3.97 3.66
CA GLY A 30 -8.98 -4.17 5.09
C GLY A 30 -7.70 -3.85 5.86
N SER A 31 -6.54 -4.18 5.30
CA SER A 31 -5.25 -3.81 5.89
C SER A 31 -5.06 -2.28 5.94
N SER A 32 -5.27 -1.59 4.81
CA SER A 32 -5.17 -0.13 4.74
C SER A 32 -6.17 0.54 5.68
N TYR A 33 -7.41 0.07 5.71
CA TYR A 33 -8.47 0.59 6.58
C TYR A 33 -8.04 0.54 8.04
N LEU A 34 -7.54 -0.61 8.50
CA LEU A 34 -7.12 -0.81 9.88
C LEU A 34 -5.94 0.11 10.25
N LEU A 35 -4.94 0.22 9.38
CA LEU A 35 -3.78 1.08 9.60
C LEU A 35 -4.18 2.56 9.68
N SER A 36 -5.03 3.00 8.75
CA SER A 36 -5.55 4.36 8.71
C SER A 36 -6.41 4.69 9.93
N LEU A 37 -7.31 3.79 10.32
CA LEU A 37 -8.15 3.92 11.52
C LEU A 37 -7.28 4.06 12.79
N LEU A 38 -6.29 3.18 12.96
CA LEU A 38 -5.40 3.22 14.12
C LEU A 38 -4.54 4.50 14.16
N ALA A 39 -4.04 4.96 13.02
CA ALA A 39 -3.31 6.22 12.93
C ALA A 39 -4.23 7.43 13.26
N LYS A 40 -5.48 7.41 12.80
CA LYS A 40 -6.45 8.48 13.06
C LYS A 40 -6.76 8.58 14.54
N ILE A 41 -6.91 7.45 15.23
CA ILE A 41 -7.13 7.40 16.68
C ILE A 41 -5.99 8.07 17.45
N ILE A 42 -4.74 7.92 17.01
CA ILE A 42 -3.61 8.63 17.63
C ILE A 42 -3.70 10.14 17.37
N CYS A 43 -4.04 10.55 16.14
CA CYS A 43 -4.24 11.96 15.81
C CYS A 43 -5.37 12.59 16.64
N ASP A 44 -6.49 11.90 16.79
CA ASP A 44 -7.65 12.37 17.52
C ASP A 44 -7.35 12.43 19.01
N ASN A 45 -6.65 11.43 19.55
CA ASN A 45 -6.16 11.47 20.92
C ASN A 45 -5.27 12.69 21.19
N ALA A 46 -4.41 13.07 20.24
CA ALA A 46 -3.64 14.31 20.34
C ALA A 46 -4.54 15.55 20.31
N GLN A 47 -5.57 15.61 19.46
CA GLN A 47 -6.50 16.74 19.41
C GLN A 47 -7.37 16.87 20.67
N TRP A 48 -7.73 15.76 21.30
CA TRP A 48 -8.47 15.75 22.56
C TRP A 48 -7.59 16.14 23.77
N THR A 49 -6.28 16.27 23.58
CA THR A 49 -5.32 16.59 24.63
C THR A 49 -4.92 18.06 24.57
N SER A 50 -5.01 18.78 25.69
CA SER A 50 -4.68 20.20 25.77
C SER A 50 -3.24 20.48 25.32
N ASN A 51 -3.05 21.59 24.59
CA ASN A 51 -1.74 22.03 24.08
C ASN A 51 -1.06 21.05 23.12
N CYS A 52 -1.80 20.10 22.54
CA CYS A 52 -1.32 19.24 21.47
C CYS A 52 -1.90 19.67 20.12
N THR A 53 -1.09 19.61 19.06
CA THR A 53 -1.52 19.89 17.69
C THR A 53 -0.78 18.97 16.74
N VAL A 54 -1.51 18.23 15.91
CA VAL A 54 -0.93 17.34 14.90
C VAL A 54 -0.29 18.19 13.80
N ILE A 55 1.02 18.03 13.60
CA ILE A 55 1.77 18.71 12.54
C ILE A 55 1.85 17.82 11.29
N SER A 56 2.08 16.52 11.49
CA SER A 56 2.20 15.55 10.42
C SER A 56 1.48 14.27 10.84
N PRO A 57 0.54 13.73 10.03
CA PRO A 57 0.02 14.32 8.79
C PRO A 57 -0.68 15.67 9.07
N GLY A 58 -0.64 16.63 8.12
CA GLY A 58 -1.58 17.76 8.19
C GLY A 58 -3.01 17.21 8.10
N ASN A 59 -4.09 18.00 8.26
CA ASN A 59 -5.49 17.54 8.06
C ASN A 59 -5.77 16.03 8.32
N PRO A 60 -5.89 15.62 9.58
CA PRO A 60 -6.17 14.24 9.95
C PRO A 60 -7.57 13.78 9.51
N ASP A 61 -8.44 14.67 9.03
CA ASP A 61 -9.83 14.36 8.66
C ASP A 61 -9.94 13.57 7.34
N VAL A 62 -8.83 13.36 6.63
CA VAL A 62 -8.76 12.43 5.48
C VAL A 62 -8.28 11.08 6.00
N THR A 63 -9.22 10.14 6.04
CA THR A 63 -9.08 8.89 6.80
C THR A 63 -8.29 7.85 6.03
N GLN A 64 -8.63 7.58 4.75
CA GLN A 64 -7.86 6.65 3.94
C GLN A 64 -6.52 7.26 3.50
N GLY A 65 -5.43 6.52 3.74
CA GLY A 65 -4.09 6.98 3.36
C GLY A 65 -3.33 7.70 4.47
N LEU A 66 -3.87 7.73 5.69
CA LEU A 66 -3.17 8.32 6.83
C LEU A 66 -1.85 7.56 7.12
N PRO A 67 -0.69 8.24 7.15
CA PRO A 67 0.59 7.58 7.40
C PRO A 67 0.70 7.09 8.84
N ASN A 68 1.46 6.02 9.06
CA ASN A 68 1.72 5.45 10.38
C ASN A 68 2.80 6.22 11.17
N SER A 69 3.24 7.39 10.70
CA SER A 69 4.23 8.24 11.36
C SER A 69 3.60 9.59 11.66
N ILE A 70 3.41 9.86 12.96
CA ILE A 70 2.64 11.00 13.45
C ILE A 70 3.58 11.90 14.24
N VAL A 71 3.55 13.20 13.96
CA VAL A 71 4.33 14.24 14.64
C VAL A 71 3.36 15.26 15.22
N ILE A 72 3.51 15.50 16.52
CA ILE A 72 2.64 16.34 17.34
C ILE A 72 3.49 17.46 17.95
N LYS A 73 3.02 18.70 17.86
CA LYS A 73 3.49 19.81 18.68
C LYS A 73 2.79 19.72 20.02
N GLY A 74 3.55 19.60 21.10
CA GLY A 74 3.04 19.31 22.43
C GLY A 74 3.54 17.98 22.98
N TYR A 75 3.31 17.76 24.26
CA TYR A 75 3.63 16.53 24.96
C TYR A 75 2.38 15.65 25.04
N LEU A 76 2.33 14.58 24.24
CA LEU A 76 1.32 13.53 24.38
C LEU A 76 1.96 12.36 25.14
N PRO A 77 1.50 12.01 26.36
CA PRO A 77 2.09 10.91 27.14
C PRO A 77 2.07 9.58 26.39
N GLU A 78 3.16 8.81 26.50
CA GLU A 78 3.24 7.46 25.88
C GLU A 78 2.11 6.55 26.38
N SER A 79 1.87 6.52 27.70
CA SER A 79 0.85 5.66 28.30
C SER A 79 -0.54 5.96 27.72
N GLN A 80 -0.93 7.23 27.66
CA GLN A 80 -2.21 7.66 27.10
C GLN A 80 -2.36 7.25 25.64
N ALA A 81 -1.37 7.55 24.80
CA ALA A 81 -1.43 7.25 23.37
C ALA A 81 -1.46 5.73 23.10
N LYS A 82 -0.64 4.97 23.83
CA LYS A 82 -0.56 3.50 23.71
C LYS A 82 -1.82 2.82 24.22
N THR A 83 -2.40 3.30 25.32
CA THR A 83 -3.64 2.80 25.89
C THR A 83 -4.83 3.02 24.95
N CYS A 84 -4.93 4.21 24.32
CA CYS A 84 -5.96 4.47 23.30
C CYS A 84 -5.78 3.60 22.05
N PHE A 85 -4.55 3.49 21.54
CA PHE A 85 -4.23 2.65 20.39
C PHE A 85 -4.58 1.18 20.63
N ASN A 86 -4.16 0.63 21.78
CA ASN A 86 -4.44 -0.75 22.17
C ASN A 86 -5.94 -0.99 22.39
N ALA A 87 -6.66 -0.03 22.98
CA ALA A 87 -8.10 -0.12 23.18
C ALA A 87 -8.86 -0.20 21.86
N ALA A 88 -8.45 0.59 20.85
CA ALA A 88 -9.02 0.52 19.52
C ALA A 88 -8.76 -0.83 18.85
N TRP A 89 -7.51 -1.29 18.81
CA TRP A 89 -7.17 -2.59 18.21
C TRP A 89 -7.92 -3.73 18.89
N LYS A 90 -7.94 -3.74 20.23
CA LYS A 90 -8.71 -4.70 21.03
C LYS A 90 -10.19 -4.68 20.64
N CYS A 91 -10.80 -3.50 20.55
CA CYS A 91 -12.20 -3.36 20.20
C CYS A 91 -12.49 -3.95 18.80
N ILE A 92 -11.66 -3.64 17.80
CA ILE A 92 -11.79 -4.18 16.44
C ILE A 92 -11.76 -5.71 16.43
N VAL A 93 -10.74 -6.29 17.06
CA VAL A 93 -10.56 -7.74 17.10
C VAL A 93 -11.70 -8.42 17.86
N MET A 94 -12.14 -7.85 18.98
CA MET A 94 -13.26 -8.36 19.76
C MET A 94 -14.60 -8.25 19.02
N CYS A 95 -14.84 -7.18 18.26
CA CYS A 95 -16.03 -7.05 17.43
C CYS A 95 -16.09 -8.12 16.34
N CYS A 96 -14.95 -8.41 15.69
CA CYS A 96 -14.84 -9.48 14.70
C CYS A 96 -15.10 -10.85 15.34
N LYS A 97 -14.52 -11.10 16.52
CA LYS A 97 -14.74 -12.33 17.29
C LYS A 97 -16.21 -12.49 17.69
N GLN A 98 -16.82 -11.44 18.26
CA GLN A 98 -18.23 -11.44 18.66
C GLN A 98 -19.16 -11.71 17.47
N TRP A 99 -18.84 -11.18 16.29
CA TRP A 99 -19.59 -11.47 15.07
C TRP A 99 -19.58 -12.97 14.74
N LEU A 100 -18.42 -13.64 14.87
CA LEU A 100 -18.33 -15.09 14.68
C LEU A 100 -19.15 -15.86 15.72
N GLU A 101 -19.12 -15.43 16.97
CA GLU A 101 -19.87 -16.06 18.07
C GLU A 101 -21.39 -15.94 17.86
N THR A 102 -21.85 -14.78 17.38
CA THR A 102 -23.28 -14.54 17.08
C THR A 102 -23.78 -15.33 15.89
N TYR A 103 -23.03 -15.38 14.79
CA TYR A 103 -23.56 -15.85 13.50
C TYR A 103 -23.06 -17.22 13.07
N VAL A 104 -21.87 -17.63 13.52
CA VAL A 104 -21.19 -18.83 13.02
C VAL A 104 -21.23 -19.94 14.06
N THR A 105 -20.86 -19.68 15.31
CA THR A 105 -20.76 -20.74 16.33
C THR A 105 -20.84 -20.22 17.75
N GLU A 106 -21.81 -20.73 18.52
CA GLU A 106 -21.86 -20.54 19.97
C GLU A 106 -20.90 -21.50 20.70
N ASP A 107 -20.56 -22.65 20.09
CA ASP A 107 -19.67 -23.65 20.69
C ASP A 107 -18.20 -23.37 20.37
N HIS A 108 -17.57 -22.47 21.15
CA HIS A 108 -16.19 -22.04 20.92
C HIS A 108 -15.25 -22.23 22.13
N CYS A 109 -13.96 -22.28 21.84
CA CYS A 109 -12.81 -22.39 22.74
C CYS A 109 -11.60 -21.83 21.96
N TRP A 110 -11.48 -20.51 21.94
CA TRP A 110 -10.46 -19.76 21.18
C TRP A 110 -9.93 -18.51 21.91
N GLU A 111 -10.31 -18.32 23.17
CA GLU A 111 -10.06 -17.11 23.93
C GLU A 111 -8.58 -16.72 24.03
N ARG A 112 -7.70 -17.68 24.28
CA ARG A 112 -6.27 -17.45 24.48
C ARG A 112 -5.61 -17.00 23.17
N ASN A 113 -5.91 -17.66 22.06
CA ASN A 113 -5.36 -17.29 20.75
C ASN A 113 -5.80 -15.89 20.30
N TRP A 114 -7.09 -15.55 20.45
CA TRP A 114 -7.58 -14.20 20.15
C TRP A 114 -6.91 -13.14 21.05
N HIS A 115 -6.74 -13.42 22.35
CA HIS A 115 -6.02 -12.52 23.26
C HIS A 115 -4.55 -12.32 22.90
N GLN A 116 -3.86 -13.35 22.40
CA GLN A 116 -2.48 -13.20 21.94
C GLN A 116 -2.36 -12.19 20.80
N TRP A 117 -3.28 -12.21 19.84
CA TRP A 117 -3.30 -11.21 18.76
C TRP A 117 -3.76 -9.83 19.20
N ILE A 118 -4.65 -9.73 20.19
CA ILE A 118 -4.99 -8.45 20.80
C ILE A 118 -3.74 -7.79 21.40
N ASN A 119 -2.89 -8.56 22.08
CA ASN A 119 -1.78 -8.02 22.85
C ASN A 119 -0.46 -7.87 22.07
N ASN A 120 -0.24 -8.68 21.02
CA ASN A 120 1.07 -8.81 20.38
C ASN A 120 1.06 -8.48 18.87
N ALA A 121 -0.04 -7.99 18.30
CA ALA A 121 -0.10 -7.67 16.87
C ALA A 121 0.79 -6.50 16.46
N TRP A 122 1.04 -5.55 17.37
CA TRP A 122 1.65 -4.27 17.06
C TRP A 122 2.79 -3.93 18.01
N GLU A 123 3.88 -3.44 17.44
CA GLU A 123 4.88 -2.64 18.14
C GLU A 123 4.45 -1.18 18.10
N PHE A 124 4.56 -0.50 19.24
CA PHE A 124 4.24 0.92 19.39
C PHE A 124 5.50 1.66 19.80
N PHE A 125 5.89 2.67 19.02
CA PHE A 125 7.09 3.48 19.24
C PHE A 125 6.67 4.91 19.52
N TRP A 126 7.27 5.49 20.56
CA TRP A 126 6.99 6.85 21.02
C TRP A 126 8.30 7.52 21.41
N VAL A 127 8.44 8.80 21.06
CA VAL A 127 9.54 9.66 21.51
C VAL A 127 9.00 11.05 21.76
N SER A 128 9.44 11.69 22.85
CA SER A 128 9.32 13.13 23.03
C SER A 128 10.69 13.82 22.97
N HIS A 129 10.69 15.07 22.51
CA HIS A 129 11.88 15.90 22.49
C HIS A 129 11.51 17.35 22.79
N THR A 130 12.13 17.92 23.83
CA THR A 130 11.97 19.32 24.22
C THR A 130 13.14 20.12 23.70
N VAL A 131 12.84 21.19 22.97
CA VAL A 131 13.83 22.08 22.38
C VAL A 131 13.59 23.52 22.83
N SER A 132 14.66 24.31 22.91
CA SER A 132 14.55 25.76 23.12
C SER A 132 13.73 26.40 22.00
N SER A 133 12.94 27.43 22.32
CA SER A 133 12.22 28.26 21.33
C SER A 133 13.10 28.84 20.21
N THR A 134 14.42 28.88 20.41
CA THR A 134 15.40 29.34 19.43
C THR A 134 15.72 28.31 18.34
N VAL A 135 15.37 27.03 18.53
CA VAL A 135 15.59 25.96 17.54
C VAL A 135 14.45 25.97 16.53
N THR A 136 14.79 25.92 15.24
CA THR A 136 13.76 25.82 14.18
C THR A 136 12.98 24.51 14.29
N THR A 137 11.71 24.52 13.94
CA THR A 137 10.86 23.33 13.97
C THR A 137 11.41 22.20 13.11
N SER A 138 11.99 22.52 11.94
CA SER A 138 12.60 21.50 11.08
C SER A 138 13.68 20.72 11.82
N GLU A 139 14.56 21.44 12.50
CA GLU A 139 15.67 20.83 13.24
C GLU A 139 15.14 20.02 14.44
N ALA A 140 14.11 20.52 15.12
CA ALA A 140 13.46 19.78 16.20
C ALA A 140 12.83 18.46 15.72
N ILE A 141 12.12 18.48 14.58
CA ILE A 141 11.49 17.31 13.98
C ILE A 141 12.54 16.34 13.44
N LYS A 142 13.64 16.84 12.87
CA LYS A 142 14.77 16.03 12.40
C LYS A 142 15.38 15.23 13.56
N GLN A 143 15.69 15.91 14.67
CA GLN A 143 16.20 15.26 15.88
C GLN A 143 15.21 14.25 16.46
N LEU A 144 13.92 14.60 16.48
CA LEU A 144 12.84 13.74 16.94
C LEU A 144 12.71 12.46 16.08
N ARG A 145 12.73 12.59 14.76
CA ARG A 145 12.70 11.46 13.81
C ARG A 145 13.94 10.58 13.92
N GLN A 146 15.12 11.17 14.13
CA GLN A 146 16.34 10.41 14.36
C GLN A 146 16.22 9.54 15.62
N LYS A 147 15.79 10.14 16.74
CA LYS A 147 15.52 9.41 17.98
C LYS A 147 14.48 8.31 17.79
N LEU A 148 13.40 8.59 17.06
CA LEU A 148 12.37 7.59 16.76
C LEU A 148 12.93 6.42 15.95
N ASN A 149 13.77 6.69 14.95
CA ASN A 149 14.42 5.67 14.14
C ASN A 149 15.43 4.85 14.95
N GLU A 150 16.16 5.47 15.87
CA GLU A 150 17.03 4.77 16.82
C GLU A 150 16.21 3.86 17.75
N HIS A 151 15.08 4.34 18.26
CA HIS A 151 14.15 3.54 19.07
C HIS A 151 13.51 2.39 18.26
N LYS A 152 13.27 2.56 16.96
CA LYS A 152 12.81 1.47 16.08
C LYS A 152 13.83 0.33 15.95
N ARG A 153 15.13 0.61 16.12
CA ARG A 153 16.19 -0.42 15.99
C ARG A 153 16.22 -1.41 17.15
N SER A 154 15.71 -1.04 18.33
CA SER A 154 15.73 -1.91 19.51
C SER A 154 14.68 -3.03 19.48
N ARG A 155 13.77 -3.05 18.48
CA ARG A 155 12.79 -4.11 18.13
C ARG A 155 12.34 -4.95 19.34
N ALA A 156 11.23 -4.57 19.98
CA ALA A 156 10.67 -5.27 21.14
C ALA A 156 9.46 -6.14 20.76
N TRP A 157 9.59 -6.95 19.71
CA TRP A 157 8.48 -7.78 19.22
C TRP A 157 8.34 -9.06 20.05
N THR A 158 7.10 -9.48 20.28
CA THR A 158 6.77 -10.78 20.89
C THR A 158 6.12 -11.66 19.84
N GLY A 159 6.71 -12.82 19.58
CA GLY A 159 6.13 -13.81 18.67
C GLY A 159 4.94 -14.51 19.31
N VAL A 160 3.84 -14.58 18.57
CA VAL A 160 2.69 -15.41 18.92
C VAL A 160 3.06 -16.87 18.61
N ASN A 161 2.97 -17.75 19.61
CA ASN A 161 3.35 -19.15 19.42
C ASN A 161 2.40 -19.85 18.43
N TRP A 162 2.99 -20.52 17.44
CA TRP A 162 2.24 -21.25 16.44
C TRP A 162 1.76 -22.59 16.99
N CYS A 163 0.44 -22.76 17.14
CA CYS A 163 -0.18 -24.06 17.41
C CYS A 163 -1.36 -24.31 16.46
N GLY A 164 -1.18 -25.17 15.45
CA GLY A 164 -2.27 -25.61 14.55
C GLY A 164 -1.93 -25.60 13.05
N GLU A 165 -2.94 -25.90 12.23
CA GLU A 165 -2.84 -25.89 10.77
C GLU A 165 -2.56 -24.49 10.22
N SER A 166 -1.70 -24.42 9.20
CA SER A 166 -1.25 -23.15 8.63
C SER A 166 -2.35 -22.43 7.87
N SER A 167 -2.41 -21.11 7.98
CA SER A 167 -3.20 -20.29 7.06
C SER A 167 -2.85 -20.60 5.60
N SER A 168 -3.88 -20.79 4.79
CA SER A 168 -3.79 -20.91 3.33
C SER A 168 -3.34 -19.61 2.64
N LEU A 169 -3.29 -18.48 3.35
CA LEU A 169 -2.94 -17.17 2.81
C LEU A 169 -1.46 -16.84 3.02
N SER A 170 -1.03 -16.67 4.26
CA SER A 170 0.37 -16.36 4.58
C SER A 170 1.22 -17.60 4.79
N GLY A 171 0.62 -18.70 5.26
CA GLY A 171 1.36 -19.85 5.77
C GLY A 171 2.20 -19.50 6.99
N ALA A 172 1.81 -18.49 7.77
CA ALA A 172 2.62 -17.95 8.88
C ALA A 172 2.03 -18.18 10.27
N ASP A 173 0.71 -18.44 10.37
CA ASP A 173 0.01 -18.54 11.65
C ASP A 173 -1.17 -19.52 11.54
N ALA A 174 -1.67 -20.00 12.69
CA ALA A 174 -2.73 -20.99 12.76
C ALA A 174 -4.10 -20.46 12.25
N ILE A 175 -4.86 -21.33 11.59
CA ILE A 175 -6.21 -21.00 11.09
C ILE A 175 -7.23 -20.78 12.22
N VAL A 176 -8.21 -19.93 11.97
CA VAL A 176 -9.34 -19.70 12.88
C VAL A 176 -10.32 -20.86 12.80
N ILE A 177 -10.55 -21.51 13.93
CA ILE A 177 -11.57 -22.55 14.11
C ILE A 177 -12.12 -22.48 15.53
N SER A 178 -13.36 -22.92 15.73
CA SER A 178 -14.07 -22.78 17.01
C SER A 178 -13.35 -23.40 18.20
N LYS A 179 -12.50 -24.43 18.02
CA LYS A 179 -11.83 -25.17 19.11
C LYS A 179 -10.31 -25.02 19.14
N MET A 180 -9.75 -23.90 18.65
CA MET A 180 -8.30 -23.72 18.53
C MET A 180 -7.52 -23.71 19.86
N ASP A 181 -8.18 -23.53 21.01
CA ASP A 181 -7.55 -23.57 22.34
C ASP A 181 -7.76 -24.86 23.12
N THR A 182 -8.47 -25.85 22.56
CA THR A 182 -8.63 -27.11 23.29
C THR A 182 -7.27 -27.81 23.47
N ASP A 183 -6.95 -28.21 24.70
CA ASP A 183 -5.76 -28.97 25.08
C ASP A 183 -5.84 -30.40 24.52
N GLN A 184 -5.78 -30.55 23.21
CA GLN A 184 -5.51 -31.84 22.59
C GLN A 184 -3.99 -31.97 22.48
N ALA A 185 -3.43 -33.03 23.09
CA ALA A 185 -2.01 -33.32 23.08
C ALA A 185 -1.41 -33.16 21.67
N PRO A 186 -0.15 -32.73 21.51
CA PRO A 186 0.43 -32.45 20.20
C PRO A 186 0.37 -33.62 19.20
N ASN A 187 0.29 -34.85 19.68
CA ASN A 187 0.11 -36.06 18.86
C ASN A 187 -1.33 -36.27 18.33
N ASN A 188 -2.32 -35.55 18.88
CA ASN A 188 -3.73 -35.58 18.47
C ASN A 188 -4.17 -34.29 17.74
N LEU A 189 -3.32 -33.26 17.66
CA LEU A 189 -3.56 -32.02 16.88
C LEU A 189 -3.88 -32.30 15.40
N GLN A 190 -3.52 -33.48 14.88
CA GLN A 190 -3.82 -33.91 13.51
C GLN A 190 -5.25 -34.42 13.29
N GLN A 191 -6.12 -34.46 14.32
CA GLN A 191 -7.47 -35.04 14.22
C GLN A 191 -8.62 -34.10 14.59
N LEU A 192 -8.47 -32.78 14.37
CA LEU A 192 -9.67 -32.08 13.88
C LEU A 192 -9.95 -32.66 12.50
N SER A 193 -11.10 -33.30 12.35
CA SER A 193 -11.46 -33.88 11.07
C SER A 193 -11.43 -32.75 10.03
N ARG A 194 -10.79 -32.95 8.87
CA ARG A 194 -10.83 -32.01 7.75
C ARG A 194 -12.26 -31.55 7.45
N LYS A 195 -13.24 -32.40 7.75
CA LYS A 195 -14.67 -32.12 7.76
C LYS A 195 -15.05 -30.97 8.69
N GLN A 196 -14.65 -30.96 9.97
CA GLN A 196 -14.97 -29.85 10.89
C GLN A 196 -14.41 -28.51 10.41
N ILE A 197 -13.18 -28.48 9.89
CA ILE A 197 -12.59 -27.26 9.33
C ILE A 197 -13.42 -26.80 8.12
N LYS A 198 -13.72 -27.73 7.21
CA LYS A 198 -14.54 -27.45 6.02
C LYS A 198 -15.92 -26.93 6.40
N ASP A 199 -16.62 -27.60 7.32
CA ASP A 199 -17.96 -27.23 7.77
C ASP A 199 -17.96 -25.82 8.40
N PHE A 200 -16.93 -25.49 9.19
CA PHE A 200 -16.76 -24.14 9.77
C PHE A 200 -16.60 -23.06 8.69
N TYR A 201 -15.72 -23.26 7.71
CA TYR A 201 -15.48 -22.27 6.65
C TYR A 201 -16.63 -22.18 5.64
N GLU A 202 -17.34 -23.27 5.36
CA GLU A 202 -18.57 -23.26 4.57
C GLU A 202 -19.67 -22.45 5.27
N LEU A 203 -19.86 -22.65 6.58
CA LEU A 203 -20.83 -21.89 7.36
C LEU A 203 -20.45 -20.41 7.48
N LEU A 204 -19.18 -20.12 7.77
CA LEU A 204 -18.66 -18.75 7.82
C LEU A 204 -18.88 -18.01 6.51
N SER A 205 -18.52 -18.64 5.38
CA SER A 205 -18.75 -18.09 4.04
C SER A 205 -20.24 -17.82 3.81
N PHE A 206 -21.11 -18.80 4.07
CA PHE A 206 -22.55 -18.63 3.92
C PHE A 206 -23.12 -17.49 4.77
N LYS A 207 -22.71 -17.38 6.03
CA LYS A 207 -23.18 -16.35 6.97
C LYS A 207 -22.74 -14.95 6.56
N LEU A 208 -21.54 -14.80 6.01
CA LEU A 208 -21.10 -13.53 5.42
C LEU A 208 -22.03 -13.09 4.29
N GLY A 209 -22.41 -14.01 3.41
CA GLY A 209 -23.34 -13.69 2.32
C GLY A 209 -24.77 -13.41 2.79
N ASP A 210 -25.27 -14.17 3.78
CA ASP A 210 -26.61 -13.98 4.32
C ASP A 210 -26.74 -12.65 5.10
N GLN A 211 -25.75 -12.30 5.92
CA GLN A 211 -25.74 -11.00 6.59
C GLN A 211 -25.55 -9.85 5.61
N PHE A 212 -24.77 -10.04 4.54
CA PHE A 212 -24.68 -9.05 3.46
C PHE A 212 -26.04 -8.76 2.82
N ILE A 213 -26.88 -9.79 2.59
CA ILE A 213 -28.25 -9.63 2.07
C ILE A 213 -29.08 -8.76 3.01
N GLU A 214 -29.00 -9.02 4.33
CA GLU A 214 -29.79 -8.26 5.30
C GLU A 214 -29.38 -6.80 5.40
N VAL A 215 -28.09 -6.52 5.61
CA VAL A 215 -27.62 -5.13 5.76
C VAL A 215 -27.74 -4.34 4.45
N SER A 216 -27.75 -5.04 3.31
CA SER A 216 -28.02 -4.44 2.00
C SER A 216 -29.52 -4.33 1.67
N ARG A 217 -30.40 -4.86 2.54
CA ARG A 217 -31.86 -4.89 2.39
C ARG A 217 -32.30 -5.50 1.05
N LEU A 218 -31.58 -6.52 0.58
CA LEU A 218 -31.88 -7.19 -0.68
C LEU A 218 -33.02 -8.20 -0.47
N GLN A 219 -34.05 -8.13 -1.32
CA GLN A 219 -35.22 -9.00 -1.20
C GLN A 219 -35.14 -10.16 -2.18
N PHE A 220 -35.21 -11.38 -1.63
CA PHE A 220 -35.26 -12.63 -2.38
C PHE A 220 -36.31 -13.55 -1.75
N ASN A 221 -36.85 -14.49 -2.54
CA ASN A 221 -37.54 -15.63 -1.96
C ASN A 221 -36.54 -16.58 -1.27
N GLU A 222 -37.01 -17.49 -0.43
CA GLU A 222 -36.14 -18.32 0.44
C GLU A 222 -35.10 -19.14 -0.35
N LEU A 223 -35.51 -19.78 -1.46
CA LEU A 223 -34.63 -20.54 -2.33
C LEU A 223 -33.54 -19.67 -2.95
N LYS A 224 -33.92 -18.54 -3.58
CA LYS A 224 -32.96 -17.60 -4.18
C LYS A 224 -32.08 -16.94 -3.13
N ARG A 225 -32.58 -16.71 -1.92
CA ARG A 225 -31.79 -16.14 -0.83
C ARG A 225 -30.63 -17.07 -0.46
N SER A 226 -30.89 -18.37 -0.31
CA SER A 226 -29.84 -19.35 -0.01
C SER A 226 -28.77 -19.41 -1.11
N GLU A 227 -29.18 -19.38 -2.38
CA GLU A 227 -28.25 -19.35 -3.52
C GLU A 227 -27.40 -18.07 -3.53
N ARG A 228 -28.03 -16.91 -3.33
CA ARG A 228 -27.33 -15.61 -3.28
C ARG A 228 -26.42 -15.49 -2.07
N ALA A 229 -26.81 -16.02 -0.91
CA ALA A 229 -25.95 -16.05 0.27
C ALA A 229 -24.67 -16.86 0.02
N LYS A 230 -24.76 -18.00 -0.69
CA LYS A 230 -23.57 -18.75 -1.10
C LYS A 230 -22.70 -17.96 -2.08
N GLU A 231 -23.30 -17.33 -3.09
CA GLU A 231 -22.59 -16.51 -4.07
C GLU A 231 -21.84 -15.35 -3.42
N TYR A 232 -22.56 -14.51 -2.67
CA TYR A 232 -21.96 -13.37 -1.97
C TYR A 232 -20.96 -13.82 -0.91
N GLY A 233 -21.28 -14.87 -0.17
CA GLY A 233 -20.39 -15.48 0.81
C GLY A 233 -19.05 -15.88 0.22
N SER A 234 -19.05 -16.59 -0.90
CA SER A 234 -17.83 -17.01 -1.60
C SER A 234 -16.99 -15.83 -2.12
N ALA A 235 -17.64 -14.72 -2.49
CA ALA A 235 -16.96 -13.49 -2.86
C ALA A 235 -16.32 -12.78 -1.65
N PHE A 236 -16.90 -12.92 -0.45
CA PHE A 236 -16.25 -12.47 0.78
C PHE A 236 -15.14 -13.42 1.22
N LEU A 237 -15.37 -14.73 1.27
CA LEU A 237 -14.44 -15.76 1.74
C LEU A 237 -14.75 -17.06 1.01
N ASP A 238 -13.85 -17.52 0.15
CA ASP A 238 -13.99 -18.85 -0.45
C ASP A 238 -13.80 -19.89 0.67
N PRO A 239 -14.67 -20.91 0.82
CA PRO A 239 -14.53 -21.91 1.90
C PRO A 239 -13.19 -22.67 1.92
N ARG A 240 -12.43 -22.64 0.83
CA ARG A 240 -11.07 -23.20 0.75
C ARG A 240 -10.00 -22.25 1.32
N GLU A 241 -10.31 -20.96 1.49
CA GLU A 241 -9.46 -19.97 2.16
C GLU A 241 -9.58 -20.13 3.67
N GLN A 242 -8.64 -20.85 4.26
CA GLN A 242 -8.49 -20.98 5.70
C GLN A 242 -7.52 -19.91 6.19
N LEU A 243 -8.04 -18.94 6.95
CA LEU A 243 -7.34 -17.72 7.36
C LEU A 243 -6.96 -17.75 8.84
N ASN A 244 -5.83 -17.12 9.19
CA ASN A 244 -5.49 -16.84 10.59
C ASN A 244 -6.27 -15.63 11.14
N ILE A 245 -6.11 -15.33 12.43
CA ILE A 245 -6.84 -14.26 13.12
C ILE A 245 -6.63 -12.88 12.43
N PRO A 246 -5.40 -12.37 12.22
CA PRO A 246 -5.20 -11.10 11.53
C PRO A 246 -5.80 -11.03 10.13
N GLU A 247 -5.68 -12.11 9.36
CA GLU A 247 -6.22 -12.20 8.00
C GLU A 247 -7.75 -12.20 8.01
N LEU A 248 -8.36 -12.94 8.93
CA LEU A 248 -9.81 -12.95 9.08
C LEU A 248 -10.32 -11.58 9.56
N VAL A 249 -9.64 -10.91 10.47
CA VAL A 249 -9.97 -9.54 10.91
C VAL A 249 -9.94 -8.56 9.73
N LYS A 250 -8.92 -8.62 8.86
CA LYS A 250 -8.88 -7.81 7.63
C LYS A 250 -10.07 -8.10 6.72
N ARG A 251 -10.55 -9.33 6.66
CA ARG A 251 -11.70 -9.72 5.83
C ARG A 251 -13.01 -9.19 6.43
N LEU A 252 -13.23 -9.47 7.73
CA LEU A 252 -14.45 -9.13 8.46
C LEU A 252 -14.65 -7.62 8.60
N ILE A 253 -13.59 -6.84 8.78
CA ILE A 253 -13.72 -5.38 8.92
C ILE A 253 -14.26 -4.70 7.65
N THR A 254 -14.23 -5.38 6.50
CA THR A 254 -14.83 -4.89 5.25
C THR A 254 -16.32 -5.25 5.10
N HIS A 255 -16.87 -5.99 6.05
CA HIS A 255 -18.28 -6.36 6.07
C HIS A 255 -19.09 -5.30 6.82
N ARG A 256 -20.11 -4.73 6.16
CA ARG A 256 -20.91 -3.62 6.68
C ARG A 256 -21.52 -3.90 8.05
N ASP A 257 -22.02 -5.11 8.25
CA ASP A 257 -22.60 -5.55 9.53
C ASP A 257 -21.60 -5.47 10.70
N VAL A 258 -20.33 -5.87 10.47
CA VAL A 258 -19.26 -5.82 11.48
C VAL A 258 -18.97 -4.36 11.86
N VAL A 259 -18.96 -3.46 10.88
CA VAL A 259 -18.69 -2.05 11.13
C VAL A 259 -19.88 -1.37 11.81
N GLU A 260 -21.07 -1.45 11.23
CA GLU A 260 -22.25 -0.69 11.69
C GLU A 260 -22.86 -1.25 12.98
N ASN A 261 -22.99 -2.58 13.10
CA ASN A 261 -23.72 -3.19 14.20
C ASN A 261 -22.81 -3.63 15.36
N HIS A 262 -21.51 -3.83 15.13
CA HIS A 262 -20.56 -4.26 16.17
C HIS A 262 -19.55 -3.19 16.55
N LEU A 263 -18.83 -2.62 15.59
CA LEU A 263 -17.73 -1.68 15.87
C LEU A 263 -18.22 -0.29 16.27
N LEU A 264 -19.13 0.29 15.47
CA LEU A 264 -19.67 1.63 15.66
C LEU A 264 -20.21 1.86 17.09
N PRO A 265 -20.99 0.94 17.70
CA PRO A 265 -21.55 1.15 19.04
C PRO A 265 -20.54 0.92 20.18
N GLN A 266 -19.39 0.29 19.90
CA GLN A 266 -18.42 -0.16 20.90
C GLN A 266 -17.14 0.69 20.91
N LEU A 267 -16.64 1.13 19.75
CA LEU A 267 -15.36 1.84 19.64
C LEU A 267 -15.32 3.15 20.42
N PRO A 268 -16.33 4.05 20.35
CA PRO A 268 -16.35 5.26 21.18
C PRO A 268 -16.30 4.94 22.68
N LYS A 269 -17.07 3.94 23.13
CA LYS A 269 -17.11 3.51 24.54
C LYS A 269 -15.76 2.98 25.00
N ALA A 270 -15.10 2.17 24.17
CA ALA A 270 -13.78 1.61 24.45
C ALA A 270 -12.73 2.73 24.59
N LEU A 271 -12.73 3.71 23.70
CA LEU A 271 -11.79 4.83 23.73
C LEU A 271 -12.03 5.76 24.92
N ILE A 272 -13.29 6.09 25.21
CA ILE A 272 -13.64 6.88 26.39
C ILE A 272 -13.21 6.16 27.68
N SER A 273 -13.43 4.84 27.77
CA SER A 273 -12.98 4.05 28.92
C SER A 273 -11.46 4.05 29.06
N ALA A 274 -10.73 3.94 27.96
CA ALA A 274 -9.27 3.96 27.94
C ALA A 274 -8.71 5.31 28.41
N LEU A 275 -9.29 6.41 27.92
CA LEU A 275 -8.94 7.76 28.34
C LEU A 275 -9.22 8.01 29.82
N ARG A 276 -10.34 7.48 30.36
CA ARG A 276 -10.67 7.63 31.78
C ARG A 276 -9.74 6.84 32.71
N SER A 277 -9.17 5.72 32.25
CA SER A 277 -8.23 4.94 33.05
C SER A 277 -6.84 5.58 33.18
N GLU A 278 -6.47 6.47 32.25
CA GLU A 278 -5.21 7.19 32.27
C GLU A 278 -5.39 8.51 33.05
N ASN A 279 -5.01 8.51 34.34
CA ASN A 279 -4.90 9.66 35.26
C ASN A 279 -5.74 10.94 34.94
N ALA A 280 -6.73 11.20 35.78
CA ALA A 280 -7.61 12.39 35.80
C ALA A 280 -6.92 13.78 35.87
N ALA A 281 -5.58 13.85 35.89
CA ALA A 281 -4.81 15.10 35.99
C ALA A 281 -4.18 15.57 34.66
N VAL A 282 -4.06 14.69 33.65
CA VAL A 282 -3.42 15.00 32.36
C VAL A 282 -4.45 15.17 31.25
N VAL A 283 -5.56 14.46 31.39
CA VAL A 283 -6.75 14.63 30.58
C VAL A 283 -7.46 15.90 31.06
N SER A 284 -7.68 16.88 30.19
CA SER A 284 -8.37 18.11 30.59
C SER A 284 -9.70 17.77 31.27
N ASP A 285 -10.13 18.58 32.24
CA ASP A 285 -11.47 18.51 32.88
C ASP A 285 -12.63 18.47 31.87
N ALA A 286 -12.35 18.67 30.57
CA ALA A 286 -13.31 18.58 29.49
C ALA A 286 -13.74 17.14 29.15
N ILE A 287 -12.89 16.10 29.25
CA ILE A 287 -13.25 14.73 28.78
C ILE A 287 -14.32 14.06 29.66
N THR A 288 -14.45 14.48 30.92
CA THR A 288 -15.52 14.04 31.83
C THR A 288 -16.86 14.70 31.53
N SER A 289 -16.90 15.75 30.71
CA SER A 289 -18.16 16.38 30.27
C SER A 289 -18.84 15.56 29.17
N ASP A 290 -20.17 15.52 29.19
CA ASP A 290 -20.97 14.90 28.13
C ASP A 290 -20.65 15.51 26.75
N VAL A 291 -20.21 16.78 26.71
CA VAL A 291 -19.81 17.49 25.49
C VAL A 291 -18.64 16.81 24.79
N VAL A 292 -17.59 16.41 25.52
CA VAL A 292 -16.43 15.76 24.91
C VAL A 292 -16.71 14.30 24.57
N SER A 293 -17.49 13.59 25.39
CA SER A 293 -17.93 12.23 25.04
C SER A 293 -18.76 12.22 23.74
N ASN A 294 -19.60 13.24 23.55
CA ASN A 294 -20.35 13.43 22.30
C ASN A 294 -19.44 13.84 21.13
N ALA A 295 -18.43 14.69 21.35
CA ALA A 295 -17.45 15.04 20.32
C ALA A 295 -16.66 13.82 19.84
N ILE A 296 -16.09 13.03 20.76
CA ILE A 296 -15.39 11.77 20.46
C ILE A 296 -16.29 10.82 19.66
N THR A 297 -17.55 10.68 20.10
CA THR A 297 -18.51 9.81 19.41
C THR A 297 -18.81 10.32 18.00
N SER A 298 -19.00 11.63 17.82
CA SER A 298 -19.22 12.27 16.52
C SER A 298 -18.02 12.10 15.58
N ASP A 299 -16.81 12.32 16.08
CA ASP A 299 -15.57 12.20 15.30
C ASP A 299 -15.38 10.76 14.80
N ILE A 300 -15.61 9.77 15.68
CA ILE A 300 -15.52 8.34 15.33
C ILE A 300 -16.64 7.94 14.38
N GLN A 301 -17.86 8.44 14.58
CA GLN A 301 -18.98 8.18 13.68
C GLN A 301 -18.67 8.71 12.28
N GLN A 302 -18.22 9.96 12.17
CA GLN A 302 -17.83 10.58 10.91
C GLN A 302 -16.69 9.81 10.24
N LEU A 303 -15.68 9.40 11.01
CA LEU A 303 -14.57 8.56 10.55
C LEU A 303 -15.07 7.24 9.95
N LEU A 304 -15.93 6.53 10.68
CA LEU A 304 -16.47 5.24 10.23
C LEU A 304 -17.43 5.41 9.07
N ASP A 305 -18.23 6.48 9.00
CA ASP A 305 -19.14 6.76 7.89
C ASP A 305 -18.39 7.13 6.62
N GLN A 306 -17.37 8.00 6.71
CA GLN A 306 -16.48 8.31 5.59
C GLN A 306 -15.80 7.04 5.10
N LEU A 307 -15.21 6.27 6.00
CA LEU A 307 -14.55 5.03 5.65
C LEU A 307 -15.53 3.99 5.08
N THR A 308 -16.78 3.91 5.57
CA THR A 308 -17.83 3.00 5.09
C THR A 308 -18.37 3.39 3.71
N GLY A 309 -18.54 4.70 3.46
CA GLY A 309 -18.90 5.24 2.15
C GLY A 309 -17.82 5.00 1.11
N ASP A 310 -16.57 5.25 1.49
CA ASP A 310 -15.36 4.91 0.74
C ASP A 310 -15.23 3.41 0.45
N LEU A 311 -15.72 2.59 1.38
CA LEU A 311 -15.66 1.13 1.42
C LEU A 311 -16.72 0.41 0.60
N SER A 312 -17.71 1.10 0.02
CA SER A 312 -18.97 0.52 -0.51
C SER A 312 -18.85 -0.98 -0.86
N PRO A 313 -19.28 -1.89 0.04
CA PRO A 313 -19.03 -3.33 -0.12
C PRO A 313 -19.63 -3.92 -1.40
N ALA A 314 -20.69 -3.28 -1.93
CA ALA A 314 -21.32 -3.62 -3.21
C ALA A 314 -20.43 -3.33 -4.44
N SER A 315 -19.43 -2.45 -4.30
CA SER A 315 -18.46 -2.18 -5.36
C SER A 315 -17.34 -3.22 -5.41
N PHE A 316 -17.11 -3.99 -4.34
CA PHE A 316 -16.06 -5.01 -4.28
C PHE A 316 -16.47 -6.27 -5.02
N LYS A 317 -16.27 -6.27 -6.33
CA LYS A 317 -16.16 -7.50 -7.11
C LYS A 317 -14.73 -7.99 -6.99
N ASP A 318 -14.54 -9.20 -6.48
CA ASP A 318 -13.24 -9.87 -6.57
C ASP A 318 -12.81 -9.88 -8.04
N LEU A 319 -11.54 -9.55 -8.28
CA LEU A 319 -10.93 -9.69 -9.59
C LEU A 319 -10.82 -11.17 -9.92
N ASN A 320 -11.88 -11.75 -10.47
CA ASN A 320 -11.75 -13.06 -11.08
C ASN A 320 -10.98 -12.91 -12.38
N ARG A 321 -9.66 -13.07 -12.29
CA ARG A 321 -8.75 -13.07 -13.45
C ARG A 321 -8.83 -14.38 -14.22
N LEU A 322 -9.37 -15.43 -13.59
CA LEU A 322 -9.57 -16.74 -14.20
C LEU A 322 -10.95 -16.79 -14.89
N ALA A 323 -11.06 -17.63 -15.92
CA ALA A 323 -12.36 -17.92 -16.53
C ALA A 323 -13.31 -18.50 -15.46
N LYS A 324 -14.59 -18.09 -15.46
CA LYS A 324 -15.61 -18.78 -14.66
C LYS A 324 -15.88 -20.15 -15.28
N ASP A 325 -15.81 -21.20 -14.47
CA ASP A 325 -16.01 -22.60 -14.88
C ASP A 325 -17.39 -22.91 -15.52
N ASN A 326 -18.33 -21.95 -15.57
CA ASN A 326 -19.71 -22.15 -16.04
C ASN A 326 -20.24 -21.02 -16.95
N SER A 327 -19.37 -20.26 -17.63
CA SER A 327 -19.83 -19.37 -18.71
C SER A 327 -18.90 -19.45 -19.91
N ASP A 328 -19.43 -19.92 -21.05
CA ASP A 328 -18.77 -19.95 -22.37
C ASP A 328 -18.25 -18.59 -22.88
N ALA A 329 -18.36 -17.52 -22.08
CA ALA A 329 -18.10 -16.13 -22.47
C ALA A 329 -16.98 -15.41 -21.68
N SER A 330 -16.44 -15.94 -20.58
CA SER A 330 -15.41 -15.22 -19.80
C SER A 330 -14.00 -15.68 -20.15
N GLN A 331 -13.29 -14.93 -20.99
CA GLN A 331 -11.86 -15.18 -21.26
C GLN A 331 -11.00 -14.79 -20.05
N PRO A 332 -9.89 -15.49 -19.79
CA PRO A 332 -8.96 -15.13 -18.72
C PRO A 332 -8.31 -13.76 -19.02
N LEU A 333 -8.33 -12.85 -18.04
CA LEU A 333 -8.00 -11.44 -18.25
C LEU A 333 -6.63 -11.10 -17.66
N TRP A 334 -5.74 -10.56 -18.49
CA TRP A 334 -4.56 -9.87 -18.01
C TRP A 334 -4.96 -8.59 -17.27
N THR A 335 -4.20 -8.24 -16.25
CA THR A 335 -4.45 -7.05 -15.42
C THR A 335 -3.18 -6.26 -15.22
N GLY A 336 -3.30 -4.94 -15.14
CA GLY A 336 -2.21 -4.05 -14.81
C GLY A 336 -2.26 -3.71 -13.33
N TRP A 337 -1.14 -3.78 -12.63
CA TRP A 337 -1.04 -3.37 -11.24
C TRP A 337 0.05 -2.33 -11.13
N PHE A 338 -0.10 -1.37 -10.23
CA PHE A 338 0.92 -0.37 -10.04
C PHE A 338 1.03 0.05 -8.60
N MET A 339 2.26 0.29 -8.17
CA MET A 339 2.58 0.79 -6.85
C MET A 339 3.65 1.86 -6.99
N GLY A 340 3.56 2.92 -6.21
CA GLY A 340 4.58 3.96 -6.21
C GLY A 340 4.75 4.61 -4.85
N ASP A 341 5.88 5.31 -4.72
CA ASP A 341 6.27 6.08 -3.54
C ASP A 341 6.96 7.38 -3.98
N GLY A 342 6.88 8.40 -3.13
CA GLY A 342 7.56 9.68 -3.29
C GLY A 342 9.04 9.59 -2.99
N ASP A 343 9.84 9.98 -3.97
CA ASP A 343 11.29 9.94 -3.86
C ASP A 343 11.81 10.96 -2.85
N SER A 344 12.46 10.43 -1.81
CA SER A 344 13.10 11.24 -0.77
C SER A 344 12.13 12.16 -0.01
N ALA A 345 10.82 11.85 0.07
CA ALA A 345 9.85 12.69 0.76
C ALA A 345 10.23 12.97 2.23
N GLY A 346 10.72 11.95 2.93
CA GLY A 346 11.23 12.09 4.30
C GLY A 346 12.43 13.03 4.42
N SER A 347 13.29 13.09 3.40
CA SER A 347 14.43 14.02 3.32
C SER A 347 13.98 15.42 2.93
N TYR A 348 13.05 15.54 1.99
CA TYR A 348 12.44 16.82 1.63
C TYR A 348 11.73 17.46 2.83
N MET A 349 10.99 16.69 3.62
CA MET A 349 10.37 17.20 4.86
C MET A 349 11.41 17.76 5.86
N GLN A 350 12.67 17.31 5.83
CA GLN A 350 13.74 17.84 6.69
C GLN A 350 14.33 19.16 6.16
N THR A 351 14.08 19.53 4.90
CA THR A 351 14.50 20.85 4.37
C THR A 351 13.51 21.95 4.76
N LEU A 352 12.28 21.60 5.15
CA LEU A 352 11.19 22.54 5.42
C LEU A 352 11.31 23.22 6.78
N SER A 353 11.77 24.48 6.81
CA SER A 353 12.11 25.24 8.01
C SER A 353 10.95 25.61 8.97
N SER A 354 9.67 25.43 8.60
CA SER A 354 8.52 25.88 9.40
C SER A 354 7.40 24.84 9.51
N ASP A 355 6.66 24.84 10.64
CA ASP A 355 5.48 24.01 10.88
C ASP A 355 4.49 24.13 9.72
N ASN A 356 4.25 25.36 9.27
CA ASN A 356 3.29 25.65 8.21
C ASN A 356 3.71 25.01 6.88
N ALA A 357 5.00 25.07 6.52
CA ALA A 357 5.48 24.44 5.29
C ALA A 357 5.36 22.91 5.32
N LEU A 358 5.65 22.29 6.48
CA LEU A 358 5.50 20.84 6.66
C LEU A 358 4.02 20.40 6.60
N THR A 359 3.15 21.17 7.25
CA THR A 359 1.70 20.96 7.20
C THR A 359 1.18 21.11 5.77
N GLN A 360 1.60 22.15 5.05
CA GLN A 360 1.21 22.41 3.66
C GLN A 360 1.67 21.31 2.70
N PHE A 361 2.93 20.85 2.80
CA PHE A 361 3.41 19.74 1.98
C PHE A 361 2.63 18.46 2.28
N SER A 362 2.46 18.14 3.57
CA SER A 362 1.65 16.99 3.97
C SER A 362 0.22 17.12 3.43
N GLN A 363 -0.37 18.32 3.42
CA GLN A 363 -1.69 18.63 2.86
C GLN A 363 -1.76 18.37 1.37
N GLN A 364 -0.80 18.90 0.61
CA GLN A 364 -0.71 18.69 -0.82
C GLN A 364 -0.72 17.20 -1.19
N MET A 365 -0.01 16.36 -0.44
CA MET A 365 0.05 14.92 -0.71
C MET A 365 -1.26 14.19 -0.37
N ARG A 366 -1.99 14.60 0.68
CA ARG A 366 -3.30 14.03 1.00
C ARG A 366 -4.38 14.46 0.02
N ASP A 367 -4.40 15.75 -0.34
CA ASP A 367 -5.36 16.26 -1.32
C ASP A 367 -5.17 15.56 -2.68
N TRP A 368 -3.91 15.31 -3.05
CA TRP A 368 -3.59 14.48 -4.22
C TRP A 368 -4.15 13.06 -4.13
N GLY A 369 -3.90 12.34 -3.03
CA GLY A 369 -4.41 10.97 -2.86
C GLY A 369 -5.94 10.91 -2.84
N LYS A 370 -6.58 11.91 -2.22
CA LYS A 370 -8.04 12.08 -2.21
C LYS A 370 -8.58 12.35 -3.62
N GLU A 371 -8.00 13.28 -4.36
CA GLU A 371 -8.42 13.62 -5.72
C GLU A 371 -8.32 12.41 -6.65
N LEU A 372 -7.20 11.69 -6.60
CA LEU A 372 -6.95 10.51 -7.43
C LEU A 372 -7.98 9.42 -7.15
N LYS A 373 -8.43 9.28 -5.90
CA LYS A 373 -9.44 8.31 -5.51
C LYS A 373 -10.85 8.74 -5.95
N GLU A 374 -11.27 9.97 -5.62
CA GLU A 374 -12.60 10.50 -5.96
C GLU A 374 -12.82 10.52 -7.48
N ASN A 375 -11.76 10.76 -8.24
CA ASN A 375 -11.79 10.78 -9.70
C ASN A 375 -11.18 9.52 -10.34
N SER A 376 -11.03 8.43 -9.60
CA SER A 376 -10.40 7.20 -10.09
C SER A 376 -11.06 6.65 -11.36
N ARG A 377 -12.39 6.71 -11.47
CA ARG A 377 -13.13 6.32 -12.69
C ARG A 377 -12.86 7.21 -13.90
N ARG A 378 -12.46 8.47 -13.67
CA ARG A 378 -12.12 9.43 -14.72
C ARG A 378 -10.67 9.28 -15.15
N TYR A 379 -9.77 9.02 -14.19
CA TYR A 379 -8.34 8.98 -14.44
C TYR A 379 -7.82 7.61 -14.86
N LEU A 380 -8.33 6.52 -14.28
CA LEU A 380 -7.80 5.18 -14.52
C LEU A 380 -8.40 4.54 -15.78
N PRO A 381 -7.57 3.88 -16.62
CA PRO A 381 -8.08 3.07 -17.72
C PRO A 381 -9.02 1.93 -17.27
N GLY A 382 -10.09 1.71 -18.04
CA GLY A 382 -11.06 0.63 -17.79
C GLY A 382 -11.91 0.89 -16.54
N GLU A 383 -12.21 -0.18 -15.81
CA GLU A 383 -12.83 -0.14 -14.47
C GLU A 383 -11.75 -0.18 -13.37
N GLY A 384 -10.60 0.46 -13.67
CA GLY A 384 -9.46 0.54 -12.77
C GLY A 384 -9.82 1.13 -11.40
N ARG A 385 -9.06 0.75 -10.38
CA ARG A 385 -9.30 1.12 -8.99
C ARG A 385 -8.02 1.51 -8.29
N MET A 386 -8.06 2.64 -7.59
CA MET A 386 -7.10 2.96 -6.54
C MET A 386 -7.41 2.15 -5.28
N ILE A 387 -6.46 1.34 -4.83
CA ILE A 387 -6.58 0.51 -3.63
C ILE A 387 -6.12 1.31 -2.41
N TYR A 388 -5.01 2.03 -2.57
CA TYR A 388 -4.39 2.86 -1.55
C TYR A 388 -3.76 4.10 -2.20
N ALA A 389 -3.92 5.26 -1.57
CA ALA A 389 -3.20 6.48 -1.91
C ALA A 389 -3.09 7.30 -0.63
N GLY A 390 -1.92 7.27 0.01
CA GLY A 390 -1.71 7.82 1.34
C GLY A 390 -0.41 8.58 1.45
N GLY A 391 -0.51 9.91 1.48
CA GLY A 391 0.67 10.76 1.35
C GLY A 391 1.27 10.58 -0.05
N ASP A 392 2.49 10.07 -0.11
CA ASP A 392 3.28 9.84 -1.30
C ASP A 392 3.27 8.39 -1.80
N ASP A 393 2.87 7.45 -0.94
CA ASP A 393 2.71 6.03 -1.29
C ASP A 393 1.33 5.75 -1.91
N PHE A 394 1.27 4.91 -2.94
CA PHE A 394 0.02 4.50 -3.59
C PHE A 394 0.07 3.11 -4.23
N LEU A 395 -1.09 2.49 -4.39
CA LEU A 395 -1.29 1.19 -5.01
C LEU A 395 -2.63 1.17 -5.77
N GLY A 396 -2.62 0.68 -6.99
CA GLY A 396 -3.81 0.55 -7.81
C GLY A 396 -3.78 -0.64 -8.77
N VAL A 397 -4.93 -0.91 -9.36
CA VAL A 397 -5.13 -1.97 -10.36
C VAL A 397 -5.91 -1.42 -11.55
N LEU A 398 -5.48 -1.78 -12.75
CA LEU A 398 -6.05 -1.45 -14.05
C LEU A 398 -6.60 -2.72 -14.68
N TYR A 399 -7.91 -2.75 -14.89
CA TYR A 399 -8.60 -3.90 -15.46
C TYR A 399 -9.95 -3.47 -16.02
N ASP A 400 -10.56 -4.33 -16.83
CA ASP A 400 -11.94 -4.20 -17.24
C ASP A 400 -12.60 -5.59 -17.12
N PRO A 401 -13.67 -5.74 -16.32
CA PRO A 401 -14.30 -7.04 -16.09
C PRO A 401 -15.09 -7.54 -17.30
N ASN A 402 -15.42 -6.67 -18.25
CA ASN A 402 -16.28 -7.01 -19.39
C ASN A 402 -15.49 -7.27 -20.67
N GLN A 403 -14.25 -6.77 -20.77
CA GLN A 403 -13.40 -6.92 -21.96
C GLN A 403 -11.90 -6.88 -21.60
N PRO A 404 -11.01 -7.48 -22.41
CA PRO A 404 -9.58 -7.35 -22.23
C PRO A 404 -9.13 -5.88 -22.33
N LEU A 405 -8.40 -5.39 -21.31
CA LEU A 405 -7.76 -4.08 -21.35
C LEU A 405 -6.40 -4.21 -22.06
N PRO A 406 -6.16 -3.53 -23.19
CA PRO A 406 -4.86 -3.59 -23.87
C PRO A 406 -3.75 -2.97 -23.01
N ALA A 407 -2.60 -3.64 -22.95
CA ALA A 407 -1.44 -3.19 -22.17
C ALA A 407 -0.99 -1.76 -22.55
N ILE A 408 -1.06 -1.43 -23.85
CA ILE A 408 -0.73 -0.09 -24.36
C ILE A 408 -1.63 1.00 -23.81
N LYS A 409 -2.91 0.72 -23.51
CA LYS A 409 -3.80 1.71 -22.86
C LYS A 409 -3.32 2.04 -21.45
N CYS A 410 -2.87 1.03 -20.71
CA CYS A 410 -2.27 1.22 -19.39
C CYS A 410 -0.97 2.02 -19.48
N LEU A 411 -0.12 1.71 -20.45
CA LEU A 411 1.15 2.41 -20.66
C LEU A 411 0.95 3.87 -21.07
N ASN A 412 -0.03 4.15 -21.94
CA ASN A 412 -0.38 5.51 -22.36
C ASN A 412 -0.85 6.37 -21.20
N TRP A 413 -1.55 5.79 -20.22
CA TRP A 413 -1.89 6.50 -18.99
C TRP A 413 -0.63 6.90 -18.20
N PHE A 414 0.39 6.02 -18.14
CA PHE A 414 1.65 6.37 -17.50
C PHE A 414 2.45 7.45 -18.22
N LYS A 415 2.28 7.64 -19.54
CA LYS A 415 2.90 8.75 -20.29
C LYS A 415 2.41 10.13 -19.87
N THR A 416 1.29 10.21 -19.14
CA THR A 416 0.82 11.47 -18.58
C THR A 416 0.78 11.46 -17.06
N PHE A 417 1.16 10.34 -16.42
CA PHE A 417 0.99 10.17 -14.99
C PHE A 417 1.78 11.19 -14.19
N LYS A 418 3.09 11.37 -14.42
CA LYS A 418 3.87 12.31 -13.60
C LYS A 418 3.39 13.75 -13.84
N ARG A 419 3.23 14.15 -15.11
CA ARG A 419 2.80 15.51 -15.48
C ARG A 419 1.38 15.87 -15.03
N GLU A 420 0.39 15.01 -15.30
CA GLU A 420 -1.03 15.33 -15.13
C GLU A 420 -1.61 14.80 -13.83
N ILE A 421 -1.15 13.63 -13.36
CA ILE A 421 -1.69 12.98 -12.17
C ILE A 421 -0.86 13.31 -10.93
N TRP A 422 0.44 12.99 -10.93
CA TRP A 422 1.31 13.24 -9.79
C TRP A 422 1.44 14.73 -9.51
N ASN A 423 1.84 15.55 -10.49
CA ASN A 423 2.00 16.99 -10.28
C ASN A 423 0.64 17.71 -10.17
N GLY A 424 -0.35 17.31 -10.97
CA GLY A 424 -1.65 17.99 -11.07
C GLY A 424 -1.60 19.26 -11.93
N ILE A 425 -2.75 19.90 -12.15
CA ILE A 425 -2.84 21.15 -12.93
C ILE A 425 -2.34 22.32 -12.08
N GLY A 426 -1.13 22.82 -12.38
CA GLY A 426 -0.74 24.20 -12.04
C GLY A 426 0.50 24.39 -11.17
N ARG A 427 1.08 23.37 -10.52
CA ARG A 427 2.42 23.40 -9.90
C ARG A 427 3.05 22.02 -9.80
N GLU A 428 4.31 21.88 -10.21
CA GLU A 428 5.09 20.67 -9.96
C GLU A 428 5.26 20.43 -8.46
N LYS A 429 5.15 19.15 -8.06
CA LYS A 429 5.46 18.76 -6.69
C LYS A 429 6.98 18.80 -6.49
N PRO A 430 7.45 19.12 -5.28
CA PRO A 430 8.89 19.25 -5.00
C PRO A 430 9.63 17.91 -4.99
N ILE A 431 8.89 16.80 -4.98
CA ILE A 431 9.39 15.43 -5.04
C ILE A 431 8.84 14.72 -6.27
N THR A 432 9.60 13.75 -6.77
CA THR A 432 9.25 12.91 -7.92
C THR A 432 8.74 11.54 -7.46
N PRO A 433 7.95 10.82 -8.26
CA PRO A 433 7.51 9.47 -7.90
C PRO A 433 8.42 8.39 -8.51
N SER A 434 8.67 7.32 -7.76
CA SER A 434 9.17 6.05 -8.30
C SER A 434 8.03 5.03 -8.34
N VAL A 435 7.79 4.43 -9.51
CA VAL A 435 6.61 3.56 -9.74
C VAL A 435 7.02 2.22 -10.31
N GLY A 436 6.47 1.13 -9.76
CA GLY A 436 6.47 -0.18 -10.38
C GLY A 436 5.13 -0.45 -11.05
N PHE A 437 5.10 -0.60 -12.38
CA PHE A 437 3.95 -1.06 -13.15
C PHE A 437 4.14 -2.52 -13.57
N VAL A 438 3.18 -3.38 -13.24
CA VAL A 438 3.22 -4.82 -13.47
C VAL A 438 2.03 -5.25 -14.32
N TRP A 439 2.30 -5.64 -15.57
CA TRP A 439 1.33 -6.29 -16.45
C TRP A 439 1.38 -7.80 -16.26
N VAL A 440 0.32 -8.41 -15.74
CA VAL A 440 0.37 -9.78 -15.23
C VAL A 440 -0.67 -10.72 -15.82
N SER A 441 -0.21 -11.94 -16.10
CA SER A 441 -1.02 -13.06 -16.56
C SER A 441 -2.02 -13.51 -15.50
N PRO A 442 -3.23 -13.94 -15.89
CA PRO A 442 -4.29 -14.32 -14.97
C PRO A 442 -3.97 -15.52 -14.05
N GLN A 443 -3.04 -16.40 -14.47
CA GLN A 443 -2.61 -17.57 -13.70
C GLN A 443 -1.72 -17.22 -12.50
N VAL A 444 -1.11 -16.03 -12.48
CA VAL A 444 -0.21 -15.63 -11.41
C VAL A 444 -1.04 -15.30 -10.16
N PRO A 445 -0.81 -15.95 -9.00
CA PRO A 445 -1.52 -15.64 -7.77
C PRO A 445 -1.38 -14.16 -7.38
N GLN A 446 -2.44 -13.53 -6.88
CA GLN A 446 -2.43 -12.10 -6.57
C GLN A 446 -1.38 -11.72 -5.51
N ARG A 447 -1.06 -12.61 -4.56
CA ARG A 447 0.05 -12.43 -3.61
C ARG A 447 1.37 -12.16 -4.35
N ASP A 448 1.65 -12.94 -5.38
CA ASP A 448 2.88 -12.85 -6.16
C ASP A 448 2.87 -11.58 -7.01
N VAL A 449 1.70 -11.16 -7.51
CA VAL A 449 1.52 -9.87 -8.20
C VAL A 449 2.00 -8.71 -7.33
N LEU A 450 1.61 -8.67 -6.06
CA LEU A 450 2.02 -7.61 -5.14
C LEU A 450 3.52 -7.63 -4.87
N GLN A 451 4.12 -8.82 -4.73
CA GLN A 451 5.57 -8.96 -4.62
C GLN A 451 6.27 -8.42 -5.87
N HIS A 452 5.75 -8.71 -7.05
CA HIS A 452 6.27 -8.14 -8.28
C HIS A 452 6.11 -6.61 -8.35
N CYS A 453 5.01 -6.04 -7.85
CA CYS A 453 4.82 -4.58 -7.77
C CYS A 453 5.90 -3.93 -6.90
N ARG A 454 6.17 -4.50 -5.73
CA ARG A 454 7.25 -4.01 -4.84
C ARG A 454 8.61 -4.10 -5.48
N ALA A 455 8.97 -5.28 -5.98
CA ALA A 455 10.28 -5.46 -6.58
C ALA A 455 10.47 -4.58 -7.84
N ALA A 456 9.39 -4.23 -8.56
CA ALA A 456 9.46 -3.26 -9.65
C ALA A 456 9.64 -1.83 -9.14
N GLU A 457 8.89 -1.41 -8.12
CA GLU A 457 9.03 -0.09 -7.47
C GLU A 457 10.43 0.10 -6.84
N GLU A 458 10.94 -0.91 -6.14
CA GLU A 458 12.33 -0.95 -5.66
C GLU A 458 13.34 -0.85 -6.80
N SER A 459 13.08 -1.50 -7.95
CA SER A 459 13.94 -1.37 -9.13
C SER A 459 13.96 0.07 -9.65
N ALA A 460 12.81 0.74 -9.66
CA ALA A 460 12.72 2.16 -10.01
C ALA A 460 13.52 3.04 -9.04
N LYS A 461 13.39 2.84 -7.72
CA LYS A 461 14.18 3.58 -6.73
C LYS A 461 15.67 3.31 -6.86
N HIS A 462 16.09 2.05 -6.87
CA HIS A 462 17.51 1.67 -6.91
C HIS A 462 18.22 2.09 -8.19
N LYS A 463 17.51 2.09 -9.33
CA LYS A 463 18.08 2.55 -10.61
C LYS A 463 18.15 4.07 -10.73
N GLY A 464 17.78 4.81 -9.68
CA GLY A 464 18.09 6.24 -9.57
C GLY A 464 16.88 7.14 -9.44
N LYS A 465 15.72 6.65 -8.97
CA LYS A 465 14.55 7.48 -8.66
C LYS A 465 14.00 8.24 -9.88
N ASP A 466 12.89 8.97 -9.71
CA ASP A 466 12.21 9.72 -10.78
C ASP A 466 11.93 8.87 -12.04
N ARG A 467 11.40 7.67 -11.84
CA ARG A 467 11.24 6.70 -12.93
C ARG A 467 10.14 5.68 -12.71
N ILE A 468 9.77 5.02 -13.79
CA ILE A 468 8.86 3.87 -13.79
C ILE A 468 9.60 2.60 -14.18
N ALA A 469 9.31 1.50 -13.49
CA ALA A 469 9.70 0.15 -13.86
C ALA A 469 8.48 -0.59 -14.43
N CYS A 470 8.51 -0.86 -15.73
CA CYS A 470 7.50 -1.64 -16.42
C CYS A 470 7.91 -3.11 -16.45
N ARG A 471 7.13 -3.96 -15.77
CA ARG A 471 7.36 -5.39 -15.64
C ARG A 471 6.22 -6.19 -16.24
N ILE A 472 6.52 -7.25 -16.98
CA ILE A 472 5.53 -8.18 -17.52
C ILE A 472 5.75 -9.54 -16.89
N VAL A 473 4.73 -10.11 -16.25
CA VAL A 473 4.82 -11.39 -15.53
C VAL A 473 3.96 -12.43 -16.22
N PHE A 474 4.61 -13.51 -16.67
CA PHE A 474 3.97 -14.62 -17.39
C PHE A 474 3.42 -15.67 -16.41
N GLY A 475 2.53 -16.53 -16.90
CA GLY A 475 1.87 -17.56 -16.06
C GLY A 475 2.81 -18.57 -15.40
N ASN A 476 4.06 -18.69 -15.87
CA ASN A 476 5.09 -19.53 -15.25
C ASN A 476 5.91 -18.81 -14.16
N GLY A 477 5.60 -17.54 -13.86
CA GLY A 477 6.31 -16.71 -12.87
C GLY A 477 7.54 -15.98 -13.42
N ASN A 478 7.99 -16.27 -14.64
CA ASN A 478 9.08 -15.49 -15.27
C ASN A 478 8.59 -14.08 -15.62
N TYR A 479 9.52 -13.12 -15.64
CA TYR A 479 9.20 -11.75 -15.97
C TYR A 479 10.22 -11.08 -16.89
N LEU A 480 9.76 -10.06 -17.60
CA LEU A 480 10.59 -9.07 -18.29
C LEU A 480 10.46 -7.74 -17.55
N GLU A 481 11.51 -6.92 -17.54
CA GLU A 481 11.47 -5.61 -16.90
C GLU A 481 12.26 -4.58 -17.70
N TRP A 482 11.69 -3.39 -17.83
CA TRP A 482 12.34 -2.21 -18.37
C TRP A 482 12.11 -1.04 -17.41
N VAL A 483 13.17 -0.28 -17.14
CA VAL A 483 13.13 0.84 -16.20
C VAL A 483 13.49 2.12 -16.93
N CYS A 484 12.61 3.11 -16.86
CA CYS A 484 12.63 4.29 -17.70
C CYS A 484 12.38 5.56 -16.87
N PRO A 485 13.24 6.59 -16.96
CA PRO A 485 12.95 7.92 -16.42
C PRO A 485 11.66 8.48 -17.00
N TRP A 486 10.91 9.25 -16.21
CA TRP A 486 9.61 9.78 -16.63
C TRP A 486 9.71 10.62 -17.91
N TRP A 487 10.63 11.58 -17.98
CA TRP A 487 10.77 12.45 -19.15
C TRP A 487 11.02 11.69 -20.47
N VAL A 488 11.66 10.51 -20.40
CA VAL A 488 11.83 9.64 -21.58
C VAL A 488 10.52 8.96 -21.97
N LEU A 489 9.72 8.53 -21.00
CA LEU A 489 8.40 7.95 -21.26
C LEU A 489 7.41 9.01 -21.76
N GLU A 490 7.46 10.23 -21.22
CA GLU A 490 6.51 11.32 -21.49
C GLU A 490 6.80 12.08 -22.79
N ASP A 491 8.07 12.36 -23.11
CA ASP A 491 8.42 13.30 -24.19
C ASP A 491 9.04 12.64 -25.43
N HIS A 492 9.72 11.50 -25.29
CA HIS A 492 10.53 10.93 -26.39
C HIS A 492 9.73 10.10 -27.41
N LYS A 493 8.40 10.05 -27.30
CA LYS A 493 7.49 9.32 -28.22
C LYS A 493 7.89 7.88 -28.55
N LEU A 494 8.76 7.26 -27.76
CA LEU A 494 9.31 5.92 -28.04
C LEU A 494 8.20 4.89 -28.26
N LEU A 495 7.04 5.14 -27.66
CA LEU A 495 5.91 4.24 -27.60
C LEU A 495 4.64 4.83 -28.25
N ASP A 496 4.70 5.99 -28.91
CA ASP A 496 3.50 6.73 -29.38
C ASP A 496 3.09 6.43 -30.83
N ASP A 497 4.02 6.03 -31.70
CA ASP A 497 3.76 5.91 -33.15
C ASP A 497 4.38 4.64 -33.77
N ALA A 498 4.87 3.73 -32.93
CA ALA A 498 5.51 2.50 -33.39
C ALA A 498 4.44 1.47 -33.78
N SER A 499 4.34 1.18 -35.07
CA SER A 499 3.47 0.11 -35.57
C SER A 499 3.85 -1.24 -34.95
N ASP A 500 2.90 -2.17 -34.91
CA ASP A 500 3.18 -3.56 -34.51
C ASP A 500 4.37 -4.13 -35.30
N SER A 501 4.50 -3.77 -36.58
CA SER A 501 5.64 -4.16 -37.41
C SER A 501 6.97 -3.60 -36.90
N LEU A 502 7.02 -2.34 -36.45
CA LEU A 502 8.24 -1.73 -35.92
C LEU A 502 8.75 -2.47 -34.68
N TRP A 503 7.86 -2.73 -33.72
CA TRP A 503 8.21 -3.47 -32.50
C TRP A 503 8.59 -4.91 -32.79
N ASN A 504 7.90 -5.58 -33.72
CA ASN A 504 8.23 -6.93 -34.16
C ASN A 504 9.66 -6.99 -34.72
N HIS A 505 10.01 -6.07 -35.62
CA HIS A 505 11.34 -6.03 -36.24
C HIS A 505 12.43 -5.65 -35.22
N PHE A 506 12.21 -4.62 -34.41
CA PHE A 506 13.17 -4.20 -33.38
C PHE A 506 13.46 -5.32 -32.37
N TYR A 507 12.42 -6.01 -31.89
CA TYR A 507 12.58 -7.16 -31.00
C TYR A 507 13.32 -8.33 -31.68
N ALA A 508 12.96 -8.67 -32.92
CA ALA A 508 13.59 -9.76 -33.65
C ALA A 508 15.09 -9.50 -33.90
N ASP A 509 15.46 -8.27 -34.24
CA ASP A 509 16.85 -7.87 -34.43
C ASP A 509 17.62 -7.93 -33.11
N VAL A 510 17.05 -7.42 -32.02
CA VAL A 510 17.65 -7.52 -30.68
C VAL A 510 17.89 -8.98 -30.29
N CYS A 511 16.89 -9.86 -30.45
CA CYS A 511 17.05 -11.29 -30.14
C CYS A 511 18.13 -11.96 -30.99
N THR A 512 18.19 -11.62 -32.28
CA THR A 512 19.20 -12.16 -33.21
C THR A 512 20.62 -11.73 -32.80
N LEU A 513 20.77 -10.46 -32.43
CA LEU A 513 22.05 -9.89 -31.99
C LEU A 513 22.48 -10.42 -30.61
N GLU A 514 21.53 -10.57 -29.69
CA GLU A 514 21.76 -11.13 -28.36
C GLU A 514 22.21 -12.60 -28.46
N ALA A 515 21.55 -13.42 -29.29
CA ALA A 515 21.95 -14.82 -29.52
C ALA A 515 23.35 -14.96 -30.17
N ARG A 516 23.86 -13.90 -30.79
CA ARG A 516 25.20 -13.82 -31.39
C ARG A 516 26.22 -13.13 -30.49
N HIS A 517 25.89 -12.87 -29.23
CA HIS A 517 26.77 -12.19 -28.27
C HIS A 517 27.20 -10.78 -28.71
N ALA A 518 26.40 -10.11 -29.56
CA ALA A 518 26.76 -8.79 -30.10
C ALA A 518 26.78 -7.68 -29.04
N PHE A 519 26.12 -7.88 -27.89
CA PHE A 519 26.05 -6.91 -26.79
C PHE A 519 27.04 -7.18 -25.64
N ASP A 520 27.79 -8.30 -25.69
CA ASP A 520 28.63 -8.77 -24.57
C ASP A 520 30.02 -8.08 -24.51
N GLY A 521 30.35 -7.26 -25.51
CA GLY A 521 31.61 -6.52 -25.57
C GLY A 521 31.63 -5.27 -24.68
N ASN A 522 32.83 -4.68 -24.51
CA ASN A 522 33.01 -3.39 -23.82
C ASN A 522 32.50 -2.17 -24.61
N GLN A 523 31.51 -2.33 -25.49
CA GLN A 523 31.01 -1.29 -26.39
C GLN A 523 29.48 -1.26 -26.39
N CYS A 524 28.92 -0.08 -26.60
CA CYS A 524 27.47 0.12 -26.76
C CYS A 524 27.06 0.62 -28.15
N ASN A 525 28.00 0.65 -29.10
CA ASN A 525 27.77 1.19 -30.44
C ASN A 525 26.66 0.44 -31.20
N ILE A 526 26.58 -0.88 -31.03
CA ILE A 526 25.55 -1.70 -31.69
C ILE A 526 24.17 -1.36 -31.12
N ALA A 527 24.02 -1.27 -29.80
CA ALA A 527 22.76 -0.87 -29.16
C ALA A 527 22.34 0.55 -29.58
N LYS A 528 23.28 1.49 -29.63
CA LYS A 528 23.06 2.86 -30.09
C LYS A 528 22.64 2.94 -31.56
N ALA A 529 23.35 2.25 -32.44
CA ALA A 529 23.04 2.21 -33.87
C ALA A 529 21.68 1.56 -34.14
N LEU A 530 21.36 0.47 -33.43
CA LEU A 530 20.07 -0.19 -33.52
C LEU A 530 18.95 0.73 -33.04
N PHE A 531 19.13 1.38 -31.88
CA PHE A 531 18.16 2.33 -31.36
C PHE A 531 17.87 3.47 -32.35
N LYS A 532 18.91 4.07 -32.94
CA LYS A 532 18.75 5.10 -33.98
C LYS A 532 18.06 4.61 -35.25
N THR A 533 18.27 3.35 -35.62
CA THR A 533 17.62 2.75 -36.80
C THR A 533 16.10 2.71 -36.63
N TYR A 534 15.62 2.46 -35.42
CA TYR A 534 14.18 2.30 -35.14
C TYR A 534 13.51 3.57 -34.60
N PHE A 535 14.24 4.42 -33.89
CA PHE A 535 13.69 5.62 -33.21
C PHE A 535 14.23 6.94 -33.75
N GLY A 536 14.84 6.92 -34.95
CA GLY A 536 15.33 8.09 -35.69
C GLY A 536 16.84 8.26 -35.62
N THR A 537 17.47 8.56 -36.77
CA THR A 537 18.93 8.73 -36.88
C THR A 537 19.45 9.93 -36.09
N ASP A 538 18.62 10.95 -35.95
CA ASP A 538 18.91 12.20 -35.23
C ASP A 538 18.60 12.07 -33.73
N ASN A 539 18.21 10.88 -33.25
CA ASN A 539 17.88 10.66 -31.85
C ASN A 539 19.15 10.53 -31.00
N GLU A 540 19.45 11.58 -30.23
CA GLU A 540 20.65 11.68 -29.40
C GLU A 540 20.47 11.14 -27.97
N LEU A 541 19.33 10.51 -27.65
CA LEU A 541 18.99 10.07 -26.29
C LEU A 541 20.11 9.26 -25.61
N LEU A 542 20.72 8.31 -26.33
CA LEU A 542 21.80 7.46 -25.82
C LEU A 542 23.21 8.04 -26.01
N ASP A 543 23.34 9.09 -26.82
CA ASP A 543 24.64 9.70 -27.16
C ASP A 543 25.00 10.87 -26.27
N ASP A 544 24.02 11.68 -25.90
CA ASP A 544 24.24 12.80 -24.99
C ASP A 544 24.40 12.29 -23.54
N GLN A 545 25.62 12.46 -23.02
CA GLN A 545 25.96 12.06 -21.65
C GLN A 545 25.20 12.85 -20.58
N GLN A 546 24.62 14.01 -20.92
CA GLN A 546 23.75 14.76 -20.01
C GLN A 546 22.47 13.98 -19.68
N ASN A 547 22.03 13.09 -20.58
CA ASN A 547 20.87 12.24 -20.37
C ASN A 547 21.16 11.02 -19.50
N TRP A 548 22.43 10.70 -19.24
CA TRP A 548 22.80 9.47 -18.54
C TRP A 548 22.60 9.58 -17.03
N TRP A 549 22.84 10.75 -16.46
CA TRP A 549 22.96 10.93 -15.01
C TRP A 549 21.81 11.76 -14.45
N ASN A 550 21.45 11.47 -13.20
CA ASN A 550 20.51 12.31 -12.46
C ASN A 550 21.06 13.73 -12.30
N THR A 551 20.16 14.71 -12.43
CA THR A 551 20.35 16.05 -11.86
C THR A 551 19.65 16.12 -10.51
N TYR A 552 20.16 16.98 -9.63
CA TYR A 552 19.65 17.13 -8.29
C TYR A 552 19.29 18.60 -8.05
N GLN A 553 18.27 18.81 -7.22
CA GLN A 553 17.91 20.16 -6.79
C GLN A 553 19.09 20.79 -6.01
N PRO A 554 19.27 22.13 -6.06
CA PRO A 554 20.28 22.80 -5.28
C PRO A 554 20.16 22.44 -3.79
N PRO A 555 21.26 22.11 -3.10
CA PRO A 555 21.20 21.67 -1.71
C PRO A 555 20.62 22.78 -0.83
N SER A 556 19.45 22.53 -0.26
CA SER A 556 18.87 23.34 0.81
C SER A 556 19.13 22.62 2.12
N ASN A 557 19.83 23.27 3.06
CA ASN A 557 20.19 22.71 4.37
C ASN A 557 21.04 21.41 4.31
N GLY A 558 21.84 21.20 3.27
CA GLY A 558 22.81 20.11 3.18
C GLY A 558 22.24 18.74 2.77
N ILE A 559 21.05 18.69 2.16
CA ILE A 559 20.44 17.45 1.64
C ILE A 559 20.69 17.39 0.12
N GLU A 560 21.55 16.45 -0.32
CA GLU A 560 22.00 16.32 -1.73
C GLU A 560 21.16 15.34 -2.59
N ASP A 561 20.13 14.70 -2.02
CA ASP A 561 19.51 13.49 -2.61
C ASP A 561 18.10 13.69 -3.19
N VAL A 562 17.66 14.93 -3.43
CA VAL A 562 16.38 15.21 -4.10
C VAL A 562 16.62 15.33 -5.60
N VAL A 563 16.14 14.33 -6.35
CA VAL A 563 16.30 14.26 -7.81
C VAL A 563 15.40 15.29 -8.48
N ASP A 564 15.99 16.11 -9.34
CA ASP A 564 15.30 17.08 -10.17
C ASP A 564 14.86 16.43 -11.49
N LYS A 565 15.81 15.79 -12.19
CA LYS A 565 15.57 14.99 -13.40
C LYS A 565 16.30 13.67 -13.32
N GLY A 566 15.59 12.56 -13.50
CA GLY A 566 16.18 11.23 -13.56
C GLY A 566 17.00 11.01 -14.85
N GLY A 567 18.23 10.51 -14.72
CA GLY A 567 19.04 10.07 -15.87
C GLY A 567 18.76 8.63 -16.26
N LEU A 568 19.07 8.26 -17.52
CA LEU A 568 18.91 6.89 -18.05
C LEU A 568 19.59 5.84 -17.15
N LEU A 569 20.81 6.13 -16.69
CA LEU A 569 21.62 5.25 -15.86
C LEU A 569 21.46 5.53 -14.36
N GLY A 570 20.84 6.67 -13.99
CA GLY A 570 20.56 7.03 -12.61
C GLY A 570 21.71 7.76 -11.92
N ASN A 571 22.03 7.35 -10.70
CA ASN A 571 23.06 7.98 -9.89
C ASN A 571 24.47 7.66 -10.43
N ARG A 572 25.22 8.70 -10.84
CA ARG A 572 26.60 8.59 -11.33
C ARG A 572 27.53 7.85 -10.37
N LYS A 573 27.30 7.97 -9.05
CA LYS A 573 28.12 7.30 -8.00
C LYS A 573 28.11 5.76 -8.16
N ASN A 574 27.04 5.17 -8.70
CA ASN A 574 26.92 3.71 -8.89
C ASN A 574 27.87 3.14 -9.96
N TYR A 575 28.41 4.03 -10.81
CA TYR A 575 29.26 3.67 -11.95
C TYR A 575 30.72 4.05 -11.74
N LEU A 576 31.11 4.44 -10.53
CA LEU A 576 32.50 4.71 -10.20
C LEU A 576 33.25 3.41 -9.86
N ASN A 577 34.54 3.36 -10.19
CA ASN A 577 35.48 2.35 -9.68
C ASN A 577 35.97 2.75 -8.26
N PRO A 578 36.70 1.88 -7.54
CA PRO A 578 37.26 2.23 -6.22
C PRO A 578 38.18 3.46 -6.22
N GLN A 579 38.70 3.88 -7.37
CA GLN A 579 39.53 5.06 -7.57
C GLN A 579 38.72 6.35 -7.83
N GLY A 580 37.39 6.27 -7.94
CA GLY A 580 36.52 7.41 -8.20
C GLY A 580 36.34 7.78 -9.68
N GLU A 581 36.85 6.97 -10.61
CA GLU A 581 36.72 7.17 -12.05
C GLU A 581 35.53 6.38 -12.62
N LEU A 582 35.00 6.81 -13.76
CA LEU A 582 33.88 6.13 -14.41
C LEU A 582 34.29 4.75 -14.94
N ASN A 583 33.55 3.73 -14.53
CA ASN A 583 33.68 2.38 -15.05
C ASN A 583 32.93 2.25 -16.38
N HIS A 584 33.63 2.49 -17.49
CA HIS A 584 33.07 2.41 -18.84
C HIS A 584 32.46 1.05 -19.19
N HIS A 585 32.98 -0.04 -18.62
CA HIS A 585 32.38 -1.37 -18.82
C HIS A 585 30.97 -1.45 -18.21
N LYS A 586 30.80 -1.00 -16.96
CA LYS A 586 29.47 -0.94 -16.30
C LYS A 586 28.50 -0.05 -17.08
N ILE A 587 28.98 1.09 -17.58
CA ILE A 587 28.17 2.05 -18.36
C ILE A 587 27.69 1.40 -19.66
N ASN A 588 28.60 0.83 -20.45
CA ASN A 588 28.26 0.22 -21.74
C ASN A 588 27.31 -0.96 -21.56
N LYS A 589 27.54 -1.78 -20.53
CA LYS A 589 26.63 -2.87 -20.16
C LYS A 589 25.23 -2.35 -19.82
N ALA A 590 25.11 -1.31 -18.99
CA ALA A 590 23.82 -0.76 -18.60
C ALA A 590 23.05 -0.13 -19.78
N LEU A 591 23.75 0.54 -20.71
CA LEU A 591 23.13 1.05 -21.95
C LEU A 591 22.65 -0.08 -22.86
N ASN A 592 23.46 -1.13 -23.05
CA ASN A 592 23.05 -2.31 -23.81
C ASN A 592 21.81 -2.97 -23.20
N GLU A 593 21.84 -3.22 -21.88
CA GLU A 593 20.70 -3.79 -21.15
C GLU A 593 19.45 -2.91 -21.25
N TRP A 594 19.59 -1.58 -21.22
CA TRP A 594 18.47 -0.66 -21.35
C TRP A 594 17.76 -0.82 -22.71
N VAL A 595 18.52 -0.88 -23.82
CA VAL A 595 17.98 -1.07 -25.17
C VAL A 595 17.37 -2.47 -25.34
N ILE A 596 18.05 -3.52 -24.84
CA ILE A 596 17.54 -4.90 -24.90
C ILE A 596 16.21 -5.02 -24.16
N ASN A 597 16.13 -4.44 -22.95
CA ASN A 597 14.92 -4.47 -22.14
C ASN A 597 13.79 -3.64 -22.75
N LEU A 598 14.11 -2.48 -23.36
CA LEU A 598 13.13 -1.69 -24.13
C LEU A 598 12.53 -2.53 -25.26
N ALA A 599 13.34 -3.24 -26.04
CA ALA A 599 12.84 -4.10 -27.12
C ALA A 599 11.92 -5.20 -26.59
N LYS A 600 12.35 -5.91 -25.53
CA LYS A 600 11.61 -7.03 -24.93
C LYS A 600 10.28 -6.59 -24.32
N VAL A 601 10.27 -5.50 -23.56
CA VAL A 601 9.06 -4.99 -22.90
C VAL A 601 8.17 -4.22 -23.87
N GLY A 602 8.74 -3.36 -24.71
CA GLY A 602 8.02 -2.59 -25.72
C GLY A 602 7.23 -3.48 -26.67
N PHE A 603 7.86 -4.56 -27.18
CA PHE A 603 7.18 -5.58 -27.97
C PHE A 603 5.94 -6.14 -27.28
N ARG A 604 6.03 -6.49 -25.99
CA ARG A 604 4.90 -7.09 -25.26
C ARG A 604 3.82 -6.10 -24.85
N LEU A 605 4.18 -4.86 -24.55
CA LEU A 605 3.21 -3.84 -24.13
C LEU A 605 2.53 -3.13 -25.31
N CYS A 606 3.20 -3.04 -26.45
CA CYS A 606 2.71 -2.28 -27.61
C CYS A 606 2.07 -3.14 -28.69
N LEU A 607 2.26 -4.46 -28.66
CA LEU A 607 1.51 -5.35 -29.55
C LEU A 607 0.01 -5.23 -29.26
N THR A 608 -0.76 -4.84 -30.26
CA THR A 608 -2.22 -4.95 -30.18
C THR A 608 -2.58 -6.44 -30.11
N ALA A 609 -3.23 -6.83 -29.00
CA ALA A 609 -3.74 -8.19 -28.79
C ALA A 609 -4.97 -8.45 -29.66
#